data_AF-A0AAW0XWT4-F1
#
_entry.id   AF-A0AAW0XWT4-F1
#
_cell.length_a   1.000
_cell.length_b   1.000
_cell.length_c   1.000
_cell.angle_alpha   90.00
_cell.angle_beta   90.00
_cell.angle_gamma   90.00
#
_symmetry.space_group_name_H-M   'P 1'
#
loop_
_entity.id
_entity.type
_entity.pdbx_description
1 polymer ?
#
loop_
_entity_poly.entity_id
_entity_poly.type
_entity_poly.pdbx_seq_one_letter_code
_entity_poly.pdbx_strand_id
1 'polypeptide(L)'
;MSGRVRTRVDRGTGEVVAYSDAAVRNNFAVIEYCRTSMAALSGATAGMLGLTGLYGFLFFLLAGLVLWLMLLLKAGSKWQQYFVSRQSLLTSGLFSGLFTYILCWTFLYGMVHVY
;
A
#
# COMPACT_ATOMS: atom_id res chain seq x y z
N MET A 1 -19.76 -8.57 23.81
CA MET A 1 -18.66 -7.61 23.54
C MET A 1 -19.14 -6.63 22.48
N SER A 2 -19.42 -5.39 22.88
CA SER A 2 -20.05 -4.36 22.06
C SER A 2 -19.07 -3.83 21.01
N GLY A 3 -19.30 -4.18 19.74
CA GLY A 3 -18.56 -3.66 18.60
C GLY A 3 -18.90 -2.19 18.38
N ARG A 4 -17.95 -1.31 18.67
CA ARG A 4 -18.12 0.15 18.54
C ARG A 4 -18.13 0.50 17.05
N VAL A 5 -19.30 0.45 16.43
CA VAL A 5 -19.50 0.84 15.03
C VAL A 5 -19.16 2.33 14.89
N ARG A 6 -18.05 2.64 14.24
CA ARG A 6 -17.67 4.01 13.89
C ARG A 6 -18.51 4.44 12.68
N THR A 7 -19.65 5.07 12.94
CA THR A 7 -20.46 5.72 11.91
C THR A 7 -19.89 7.10 11.61
N ARG A 8 -19.46 7.34 10.37
CA ARG A 8 -19.22 8.68 9.83
C ARG A 8 -20.32 8.92 8.80
N VAL A 9 -21.18 9.90 9.06
CA VAL A 9 -22.24 10.34 8.16
C VAL A 9 -21.60 11.10 7.00
N ASP A 10 -21.81 10.63 5.77
CA ASP A 10 -21.37 11.31 4.57
C ASP A 10 -22.21 12.58 4.38
N ARG A 11 -21.55 13.75 4.39
CA ARG A 11 -22.20 15.08 4.47
C ARG A 11 -22.91 15.49 3.18
N GLY A 12 -22.81 14.68 2.11
CA GLY A 12 -23.42 14.95 0.80
C GLY A 12 -24.72 14.21 0.49
N THR A 13 -24.99 13.06 1.12
CA THR A 13 -26.11 12.17 0.71
C THR A 13 -26.97 11.62 1.85
N GLY A 14 -26.64 11.90 3.11
CA GLY A 14 -27.51 11.52 4.25
C GLY A 14 -27.61 10.01 4.53
N GLU A 15 -26.93 9.15 3.77
CA GLU A 15 -26.83 7.72 4.08
C GLU A 15 -25.75 7.48 5.15
N VAL A 16 -26.18 6.87 6.26
CA VAL A 16 -25.29 6.36 7.29
C VAL A 16 -24.63 5.10 6.77
N VAL A 17 -23.46 5.23 6.13
CA VAL A 17 -22.62 4.07 5.79
C VAL A 17 -22.07 3.49 7.09
N ALA A 18 -22.79 2.50 7.64
CA ALA A 18 -22.35 1.74 8.80
C ALA A 18 -21.21 0.81 8.36
N TYR A 19 -19.98 1.24 8.56
CA TYR A 19 -18.81 0.40 8.33
C TYR A 19 -18.76 -0.70 9.41
N SER A 20 -18.93 -1.96 9.01
CA SER A 20 -18.65 -3.09 9.88
C SER A 20 -17.15 -3.12 10.20
N ASP A 21 -16.81 -3.07 11.50
CA ASP A 21 -15.41 -3.03 11.97
C ASP A 21 -14.61 -4.24 11.45
N ALA A 22 -15.25 -5.41 11.37
CA ALA A 22 -14.67 -6.63 10.81
C ALA A 22 -14.35 -6.50 9.32
N ALA A 23 -15.26 -5.89 8.53
CA ALA A 23 -15.05 -5.71 7.09
C ALA A 23 -13.95 -4.69 6.79
N VAL A 24 -13.91 -3.59 7.55
CA VAL A 24 -12.85 -2.58 7.44
C VAL A 24 -11.50 -3.18 7.79
N ARG A 25 -11.41 -3.92 8.90
CA ARG A 25 -10.17 -4.53 9.35
C ARG A 25 -9.64 -5.60 8.38
N ASN A 26 -10.53 -6.37 7.76
CA ASN A 26 -10.15 -7.31 6.70
C ASN A 26 -9.59 -6.57 5.46
N ASN A 27 -10.23 -5.50 5.02
CA ASN A 27 -9.75 -4.70 3.89
C ASN A 27 -8.36 -4.10 4.18
N PHE A 28 -8.13 -3.60 5.40
CA PHE A 28 -6.81 -3.14 5.82
C PHE A 28 -5.76 -4.25 5.78
N ALA A 29 -6.08 -5.46 6.23
CA ALA A 29 -5.15 -6.60 6.20
C ALA A 29 -4.80 -7.02 4.76
N VAL A 30 -5.76 -7.01 3.83
CA VAL A 30 -5.51 -7.32 2.42
C VAL A 30 -4.60 -6.26 1.78
N ILE A 31 -4.85 -4.98 2.07
CA ILE A 31 -4.02 -3.88 1.54
C ILE A 31 -2.60 -3.95 2.11
N GLU A 32 -2.46 -4.25 3.40
CA GLU A 32 -1.17 -4.47 4.06
C GLU A 32 -0.36 -5.56 3.34
N TYR A 33 -1.01 -6.69 3.06
CA TYR A 33 -0.39 -7.81 2.36
C TYR A 33 0.04 -7.44 0.94
N CYS A 34 -0.84 -6.81 0.16
CA CYS A 34 -0.52 -6.33 -1.18
C CYS A 34 0.65 -5.32 -1.18
N ARG A 35 0.75 -4.49 -0.14
CA ARG A 35 1.83 -3.52 -0.03
C ARG A 35 3.16 -4.21 0.25
N THR A 36 3.20 -5.15 1.18
CA THR A 36 4.43 -5.89 1.51
C THR A 36 4.91 -6.73 0.33
N SER A 37 4.01 -7.39 -0.40
CA SER A 37 4.37 -8.15 -1.59
C SER A 37 4.88 -7.24 -2.71
N MET A 38 4.25 -6.09 -2.95
CA MET A 38 4.73 -5.09 -3.91
C MET A 38 6.06 -4.47 -3.52
N ALA A 39 6.32 -4.22 -2.23
CA ALA A 39 7.61 -3.74 -1.75
C ALA A 39 8.74 -4.75 -2.02
N ALA A 40 8.47 -6.04 -1.78
CA ALA A 40 9.43 -7.12 -2.06
C ALA A 40 9.67 -7.28 -3.57
N LEU A 41 8.61 -7.32 -4.38
CA LEU A 41 8.70 -7.46 -5.84
C LEU A 41 9.42 -6.27 -6.48
N SER A 42 9.06 -5.05 -6.10
CA SER A 42 9.71 -3.83 -6.62
C SER A 42 11.18 -3.76 -6.22
N GLY A 43 11.52 -4.12 -4.97
CA GLY A 43 12.90 -4.21 -4.50
C GLY A 43 13.71 -5.24 -5.28
N ALA A 44 13.09 -6.37 -5.61
CA ALA A 44 13.72 -7.39 -6.42
C ALA A 44 14.01 -6.94 -7.86
N THR A 45 13.05 -6.29 -8.51
CA THR A 45 13.28 -5.70 -9.85
C THR A 45 14.33 -4.60 -9.84
N ALA A 46 14.36 -3.74 -8.82
CA ALA A 46 15.38 -2.69 -8.70
C ALA A 46 16.79 -3.29 -8.48
N GLY A 47 16.89 -4.36 -7.69
CA GLY A 47 18.12 -5.12 -7.49
C GLY A 47 18.62 -5.82 -8.75
N MET A 48 17.74 -6.48 -9.50
CA MET A 48 18.09 -7.13 -10.78
C MET A 48 18.55 -6.13 -11.84
N LEU A 49 17.92 -4.95 -11.91
CA LEU A 49 18.29 -3.89 -12.86
C LEU A 49 19.58 -3.14 -12.47
N GLY A 50 20.13 -3.39 -11.28
CA GLY A 50 21.36 -2.72 -10.83
C GLY A 50 21.19 -1.22 -10.57
N LEU A 51 19.96 -0.73 -10.41
CA LEU A 51 19.70 0.70 -10.20
C LEU A 51 20.25 1.10 -8.83
N THR A 52 21.21 2.03 -8.79
CA THR A 52 21.86 2.49 -7.55
C THR A 52 21.46 3.92 -7.19
N GLY A 53 21.51 4.26 -5.90
CA GLY A 53 21.29 5.61 -5.38
C GLY A 53 19.87 6.14 -5.59
N LEU A 54 19.74 7.32 -6.19
CA LEU A 54 18.48 8.04 -6.37
C LEU A 54 17.47 7.31 -7.27
N TYR A 55 17.94 6.56 -8.27
CA TYR A 55 17.07 5.86 -9.21
C TYR A 55 16.32 4.70 -8.55
N GLY A 56 16.96 3.96 -7.64
CA GLY A 56 16.28 2.93 -6.84
C GLY A 56 15.25 3.54 -5.89
N PHE A 57 15.52 4.72 -5.33
CA PHE A 57 14.51 5.42 -4.52
C PHE A 57 13.32 5.91 -5.35
N LEU A 58 13.57 6.41 -6.56
CA LEU A 58 12.51 6.81 -7.51
C LEU A 58 11.65 5.61 -7.92
N PHE A 59 12.24 4.44 -8.12
CA PHE A 59 11.52 3.22 -8.45
C PHE A 59 10.57 2.78 -7.33
N PHE A 60 10.97 2.93 -6.07
CA PHE A 60 10.09 2.68 -4.92
C PHE A 60 8.87 3.62 -4.91
N LEU A 61 9.08 4.91 -5.17
CA LEU A 61 7.99 5.89 -5.26
C LEU A 61 7.04 5.56 -6.43
N LEU A 62 7.58 5.19 -7.60
CA LEU A 62 6.80 4.75 -8.74
C LEU A 62 5.99 3.48 -8.43
N ALA A 63 6.59 2.48 -7.79
CA ALA A 63 5.89 1.27 -7.37
C ALA A 63 4.76 1.57 -6.38
N GLY A 64 4.98 2.51 -5.44
CA GLY A 64 3.94 3.01 -4.55
C GLY A 64 2.79 3.71 -5.29
N LEU A 65 3.10 4.52 -6.30
CA LEU A 65 2.10 5.14 -7.17
C LEU A 65 1.32 4.10 -8.00
N VAL A 66 1.98 3.06 -8.50
CA VAL A 66 1.34 1.96 -9.22
C VAL A 66 0.41 1.16 -8.30
N LEU A 67 0.83 0.87 -7.05
CA LEU A 67 -0.05 0.25 -6.05
C LEU A 67 -1.30 1.09 -5.84
N TRP A 68 -1.10 2.40 -5.67
CA TRP A 68 -2.18 3.34 -5.45
C TRP A 68 -3.13 3.36 -6.65
N LEU A 69 -2.61 3.39 -7.88
CA LEU A 69 -3.38 3.32 -9.12
C LEU A 69 -4.14 1.98 -9.27
N MET A 70 -3.52 0.85 -8.93
CA MET A 70 -4.18 -0.45 -8.98
C MET A 70 -5.30 -0.58 -7.95
N LEU A 71 -5.05 -0.12 -6.72
CA LEU A 71 -6.09 0.01 -5.71
C LEU A 71 -7.17 0.95 -6.22
N LEU A 72 -6.79 1.96 -7.02
CA LEU A 72 -7.75 2.86 -7.66
C LEU A 72 -8.67 2.23 -8.69
N LEU A 73 -8.09 1.48 -9.60
CA LEU A 73 -8.88 0.76 -10.59
C LEU A 73 -9.76 -0.30 -9.91
N LYS A 74 -9.27 -0.95 -8.85
CA LYS A 74 -10.02 -1.99 -8.12
C LYS A 74 -11.14 -1.43 -7.25
N ALA A 75 -11.02 -0.22 -6.72
CA ALA A 75 -12.05 0.40 -5.89
C ALA A 75 -13.23 1.02 -6.69
N GLY A 76 -13.03 1.34 -7.98
CA GLY A 76 -14.09 1.78 -8.89
C GLY A 76 -14.84 3.05 -8.44
N SER A 77 -15.97 3.41 -9.08
CA SER A 77 -16.72 4.67 -8.84
C SER A 77 -17.31 4.87 -7.42
N LYS A 78 -17.09 3.96 -6.47
CA LYS A 78 -17.60 4.01 -5.07
C LYS A 78 -16.52 4.34 -4.04
N TRP A 79 -15.52 5.10 -4.45
CA TRP A 79 -14.42 5.60 -3.64
C TRP A 79 -14.75 6.16 -2.26
N GLN A 80 -15.87 6.87 -2.15
CA GLN A 80 -16.31 7.47 -0.88
C GLN A 80 -16.89 6.46 0.11
N GLN A 81 -17.28 5.26 -0.33
CA GLN A 81 -17.93 4.25 0.51
C GLN A 81 -16.98 3.20 1.08
N TYR A 82 -15.69 3.20 0.71
CA TYR A 82 -14.72 2.19 1.15
C TYR A 82 -13.46 2.75 1.81
N PHE A 83 -13.15 4.04 1.65
CA PHE A 83 -11.89 4.62 2.11
C PHE A 83 -12.06 5.91 2.92
N VAL A 84 -11.73 5.83 4.21
CA VAL A 84 -11.82 6.94 5.18
C VAL A 84 -10.77 8.04 4.92
N SER A 85 -9.64 7.74 4.27
CA SER A 85 -8.66 8.75 3.84
C SER A 85 -7.65 8.17 2.85
N ARG A 86 -7.46 8.83 1.69
CA ARG A 86 -6.46 8.46 0.67
C ARG A 86 -5.02 8.60 1.17
N GLN A 87 -4.80 9.52 2.11
CA GLN A 87 -3.48 9.81 2.67
C GLN A 87 -3.12 8.87 3.83
N SER A 88 -4.07 8.52 4.70
CA SER A 88 -3.79 7.60 5.83
C SER A 88 -3.36 6.21 5.33
N LEU A 89 -3.90 5.72 4.22
CA LEU A 89 -3.45 4.45 3.61
C LEU A 89 -2.03 4.49 3.05
N LEU A 90 -1.61 5.63 2.53
CA LEU A 90 -0.24 5.81 2.06
C LEU A 90 0.71 5.90 3.26
N THR A 91 0.39 6.69 4.29
CA THR A 91 1.36 6.97 5.37
C THR A 91 1.42 5.91 6.47
N SER A 92 0.35 5.12 6.71
CA SER A 92 0.27 4.24 7.90
C SER A 92 1.21 3.02 7.86
N GLY A 93 1.94 2.79 6.77
CA GLY A 93 2.82 1.62 6.66
C GLY A 93 3.95 1.72 5.64
N LEU A 94 4.27 2.95 5.20
CA LEU A 94 5.37 3.22 4.25
C LEU A 94 6.73 2.81 4.81
N PHE A 95 7.00 3.06 6.10
CA PHE A 95 8.27 2.71 6.73
C PHE A 95 8.55 1.21 6.75
N SER A 96 7.51 0.40 7.03
CA SER A 96 7.64 -1.06 7.00
C SER A 96 7.90 -1.56 5.58
N GLY A 97 7.20 -1.01 4.57
CA GLY A 97 7.45 -1.34 3.17
C GLY A 97 8.82 -0.90 2.67
N LEU A 98 9.31 0.25 3.12
CA LEU A 98 10.64 0.77 2.77
C LEU A 98 11.75 -0.17 3.25
N PHE A 99 11.66 -0.67 4.49
CA PHE A 99 12.65 -1.59 5.03
C PHE A 99 12.71 -2.88 4.21
N THR A 100 11.56 -3.50 3.94
CA THR A 100 11.47 -4.70 3.09
C THR A 100 12.02 -4.45 1.69
N TYR A 101 11.72 -3.29 1.09
CA TYR A 101 12.24 -2.89 -0.22
C TYR A 101 13.77 -2.82 -0.23
N ILE A 102 14.38 -2.10 0.72
CA ILE A 102 15.83 -1.93 0.82
C ILE A 102 16.53 -3.29 1.02
N LEU A 103 15.93 -4.17 1.82
CA LEU A 103 16.47 -5.49 2.11
C LEU A 103 16.51 -6.36 0.84
N CYS A 104 15.40 -6.44 0.10
CA CYS A 104 15.37 -7.16 -1.18
C CYS A 104 16.27 -6.54 -2.25
N TRP A 105 16.33 -5.21 -2.30
CA TRP A 105 17.14 -4.47 -3.27
C TRP A 105 18.64 -4.72 -3.07
N THR A 106 19.15 -4.56 -1.85
CA THR A 106 20.56 -4.77 -1.54
C THR A 106 20.97 -6.24 -1.65
N PHE A 107 20.09 -7.16 -1.24
CA PHE A 107 20.33 -8.60 -1.35
C PHE A 107 20.50 -9.05 -2.80
N LEU A 108 19.56 -8.68 -3.69
CA LEU A 108 19.63 -9.07 -5.09
C LEU A 108 20.72 -8.34 -5.87
N TYR A 109 20.98 -7.07 -5.53
CA TYR A 109 22.13 -6.36 -6.08
C TYR A 109 23.45 -7.08 -5.74
N GLY A 110 23.62 -7.51 -4.49
CA GLY A 110 24.78 -8.29 -4.07
C GLY A 110 24.89 -9.65 -4.76
N MET A 111 23.78 -10.31 -5.06
CA MET A 111 23.78 -11.60 -5.74
C MET A 111 24.09 -11.49 -7.24
N VAL A 112 23.58 -10.48 -7.94
CA VAL A 112 23.67 -10.36 -9.41
C VAL A 112 24.90 -9.58 -9.86
N HIS A 113 25.34 -8.58 -9.10
CA HIS A 113 26.42 -7.68 -9.49
C HIS A 113 27.74 -7.91 -8.77
N VAL A 114 27.75 -8.60 -7.62
CA VAL A 114 28.98 -8.84 -6.84
C VAL A 114 29.46 -10.29 -6.97
N TYR A 115 28.53 -11.25 -7.06
CA TYR A 115 28.80 -12.66 -7.35
C TYR A 115 28.51 -12.99 -8.80
#